data_AF-A0A212D4L2-F1
#
_entry.id   AF-A0A212D4L2-F1
#
_cell.length_a   1.000
_cell.length_b   1.000
_cell.length_c   1.000
_cell.angle_alpha   90.00
_cell.angle_beta   90.00
_cell.angle_gamma   90.00
#
_symmetry.space_group_name_H-M   'P 1'
#
loop_
_entity.id
_entity.type
_entity.pdbx_description
1 polymer ?
#
loop_
_entity_poly.entity_id
_entity_poly.type
_entity_poly.pdbx_seq_one_letter_code
_entity_poly.pdbx_strand_id
1 'polypeptide(L)' 'MMRSERSEVRGDPQLPHGTLHFCGFKVLAPQISFGPEMASEEERKRMVASWAQRLKTLWEEEPIHCSPPWYFGQ' A
#
# COMPACT_ATOMS: atom_id res chain seq x y z
N MET A 1 -26.97 -4.01 3.71
CA MET A 1 -25.98 -5.07 3.99
C MET A 1 -24.76 -4.80 3.13
N MET A 2 -23.87 -3.91 3.58
CA MET A 2 -22.64 -3.58 2.87
C MET A 2 -21.64 -4.68 3.21
N ARG A 3 -21.28 -5.51 2.21
CA ARG A 3 -20.36 -6.63 2.42
C ARG A 3 -19.00 -6.11 2.85
N SER A 4 -18.60 -6.56 4.02
CA SER A 4 -17.24 -6.61 4.52
C SER A 4 -16.42 -7.53 3.62
N GLU A 5 -15.80 -6.98 2.58
CA GLU A 5 -14.70 -7.63 1.87
C GLU A 5 -13.58 -6.60 1.74
N ARG A 6 -12.83 -6.44 2.83
CA ARG A 6 -11.54 -5.75 2.81
C ARG A 6 -10.52 -6.72 2.20
N SER A 7 -10.67 -6.99 0.91
CA SER A 7 -9.65 -7.69 0.14
C SER A 7 -8.39 -6.83 0.17
N GLU A 8 -7.27 -7.46 0.45
CA GLU A 8 -5.95 -6.87 0.41
C GLU A 8 -5.64 -6.49 -1.05
N VAL A 9 -6.08 -5.30 -1.47
CA VAL A 9 -5.76 -4.78 -2.79
C VAL A 9 -4.28 -4.41 -2.76
N ARG A 10 -3.46 -5.36 -3.19
CA ARG A 10 -2.07 -5.12 -3.58
C ARG A 10 -2.16 -4.08 -4.71
N GLY A 11 -1.51 -2.93 -4.54
CA GLY A 11 -1.63 -1.81 -5.48
C GLY A 11 -1.35 -2.22 -6.94
N ASP A 12 -1.81 -1.42 -7.90
CA ASP A 12 -1.64 -1.71 -9.34
C ASP A 12 -0.17 -2.08 -9.64
N PRO A 13 0.11 -3.28 -10.19
CA PRO A 13 1.46 -3.78 -10.43
C PRO A 13 2.27 -2.93 -11.43
N GLN A 14 1.60 -2.14 -12.28
CA GLN A 14 2.23 -1.41 -13.38
C GLN A 14 3.26 -0.38 -12.88
N LEU A 15 2.95 0.38 -11.84
CA LEU A 15 3.85 1.40 -11.30
C LEU A 15 5.06 0.82 -10.52
N PRO A 16 4.88 -0.05 -9.51
CA PRO A 16 5.98 -0.58 -8.73
C PRO A 16 6.88 -1.51 -9.53
N HIS A 17 6.35 -2.36 -10.42
CA HIS A 17 7.17 -3.26 -11.23
C HIS A 17 7.66 -2.60 -12.53
N GLY A 18 6.75 -2.00 -13.29
CA GLY A 18 7.04 -1.50 -14.64
C GLY A 18 7.86 -0.20 -14.68
N THR A 19 7.90 0.57 -13.59
CA THR A 19 8.70 1.80 -13.50
C THR A 19 9.77 1.71 -12.42
N LEU A 20 9.38 1.55 -11.14
CA LEU A 20 10.34 1.64 -10.03
C LEU A 20 11.34 0.47 -10.04
N HIS A 21 10.83 -0.76 -10.06
CA HIS A 21 11.68 -1.95 -10.07
C HIS A 21 12.52 -2.04 -11.35
N PHE A 22 11.94 -1.71 -12.52
CA PHE A 22 12.67 -1.64 -13.79
C PHE A 22 13.87 -0.65 -13.73
N CYS A 23 13.69 0.51 -13.09
CA CYS A 23 14.76 1.49 -12.89
C CYS A 23 15.78 1.12 -11.79
N GLY A 24 15.68 -0.06 -11.18
CA GLY A 24 16.61 -0.55 -10.16
C GLY A 24 16.29 -0.12 -8.72
N PHE A 25 15.11 0.48 -8.47
CA PHE A 25 14.68 0.77 -7.10
C PHE A 25 14.27 -0.50 -6.37
N LYS A 26 14.67 -0.60 -5.10
CA LYS A 26 14.05 -1.50 -4.14
C LYS A 26 12.74 -0.87 -3.67
N VAL A 27 11.63 -1.57 -3.85
CA VAL A 27 10.29 -1.03 -3.59
C VAL A 27 9.80 -1.51 -2.22
N LEU A 28 9.40 -0.60 -1.34
CA LEU A 28 8.73 -0.95 -0.08
C LEU A 28 7.24 -1.24 -0.31
N ALA A 29 6.57 -1.86 0.66
CA ALA A 29 5.14 -2.12 0.57
C ALA A 29 4.34 -0.81 0.35
N PRO A 30 3.34 -0.78 -0.54
CA PRO A 30 2.58 0.43 -0.81
C PRO A 30 1.73 0.86 0.40
N GLN A 31 1.68 2.16 0.70
CA GLN A 31 0.68 2.72 1.61
C GLN A 31 -0.56 3.13 0.80
N ILE A 32 -1.71 2.50 1.06
CA ILE A 32 -2.96 2.81 0.34
C ILE A 32 -4.02 3.27 1.34
N SER A 33 -4.50 4.50 1.17
CA SER A 33 -5.64 5.07 1.92
C SER A 33 -6.89 5.01 1.05
N PHE A 34 -7.78 4.05 1.33
CA PHE A 34 -8.95 3.81 0.49
C PHE A 34 -10.07 4.82 0.75
N GLY A 35 -10.59 5.42 -0.33
CA GLY A 35 -11.80 6.23 -0.33
C GLY A 35 -11.83 7.36 0.71
N PRO A 36 -10.78 8.20 0.85
CA PRO A 36 -10.76 9.24 1.87
C PRO A 36 -11.93 10.23 1.75
N GLU A 37 -12.43 10.48 0.54
CA GLU A 37 -13.59 11.35 0.28
C GLU A 37 -14.90 10.82 0.87
N MET A 38 -15.03 9.49 0.97
CA MET A 38 -16.22 8.83 1.52
C MET A 38 -16.09 8.51 3.01
N ALA A 39 -14.89 8.69 3.57
CA ALA A 39 -14.57 8.37 4.95
C ALA A 39 -15.01 9.48 5.92
N SER A 40 -15.34 9.13 7.15
CA SER A 40 -15.58 10.10 8.23
C SER A 40 -14.34 10.95 8.51
N GLU A 41 -14.50 12.08 9.20
CA GLU A 41 -13.34 12.89 9.59
C GLU A 41 -12.37 12.11 10.49
N GLU A 42 -12.89 11.32 11.43
CA GLU A 42 -12.10 10.46 12.30
C GLU A 42 -11.38 9.36 11.52
N GLU A 43 -12.01 8.78 10.51
CA GLU A 43 -11.39 7.79 9.62
C GLU A 43 -10.24 8.40 8.82
N ARG A 44 -10.43 9.59 8.24
CA ARG A 44 -9.36 10.31 7.54
C ARG A 44 -8.20 10.62 8.48
N LYS A 45 -8.48 11.10 9.69
CA LYS A 45 -7.44 11.34 10.72
C LYS A 45 -6.67 10.06 11.05
N ARG A 46 -7.36 8.92 11.16
CA ARG A 46 -6.70 7.61 11.38
C ARG A 46 -5.82 7.19 10.21
N MET A 47 -6.23 7.41 8.96
CA MET A 47 -5.40 7.12 7.78
C MET A 47 -4.09 7.92 7.82
N VAL A 48 -4.17 9.23 8.10
CA VAL A 48 -2.99 10.10 8.22
C VAL A 48 -2.11 9.69 9.40
N ALA A 49 -2.71 9.40 10.56
CA ALA A 49 -1.98 8.96 11.75
C ALA A 49 -1.26 7.61 11.53
N SER A 50 -1.90 6.67 10.84
CA SER A 50 -1.28 5.40 10.45
C SER A 50 -0.06 5.61 9.56
N TRP A 51 -0.15 6.51 8.56
CA TRP A 51 0.98 6.84 7.71
C TRP A 51 2.12 7.49 8.51
N ALA A 52 1.82 8.48 9.34
CA ALA A 52 2.81 9.13 10.19
C ALA A 52 3.48 8.13 11.16
N GLN A 53 2.75 7.13 11.64
CA GLN A 53 3.30 6.08 12.49
C GLN A 53 4.27 5.17 11.73
N ARG A 54 3.92 4.77 10.49
CA ARG A 54 4.79 3.95 9.63
C ARG A 54 6.11 4.65 9.32
N LEU A 55 6.06 5.95 9.04
CA LEU A 55 7.25 6.76 8.72
C LEU A 55 8.34 6.72 9.81
N LYS A 56 7.98 6.43 11.07
CA LYS A 56 8.94 6.36 12.17
C LYS A 56 9.92 5.19 12.05
N THR A 57 9.52 4.09 11.42
CA THR A 57 10.32 2.86 11.28
C THR A 57 10.58 2.52 9.80
N LEU A 58 10.30 3.45 8.88
CA LEU A 58 10.35 3.19 7.43
C LEU A 58 11.71 2.68 6.95
N TRP A 59 12.80 3.18 7.53
CA TRP A 59 14.16 2.82 7.16
C TRP A 59 14.55 1.40 7.58
N GLU A 60 13.76 0.78 8.46
CA GLU A 60 13.95 -0.58 8.95
C GLU A 60 13.11 -1.60 8.15
N GLU A 61 12.20 -1.13 7.28
CA GLU A 61 11.34 -2.00 6.48
C GLU A 61 12.11 -2.73 5.38
N GLU A 62 11.79 -4.00 5.18
CA GLU A 62 12.30 -4.77 4.04
C GLU A 62 11.50 -4.48 2.76
N PRO A 63 12.18 -4.34 1.60
CA PRO A 63 11.52 -4.23 0.31
C PRO A 63 10.67 -5.45 -0.04
N ILE A 64 9.57 -5.22 -0.74
CA ILE A 64 8.75 -6.29 -1.31
C ILE A 64 9.48 -6.96 -2.47
N HIS A 65 9.15 -8.23 -2.68
CA HIS A 65 9.62 -8.96 -3.86
C HIS A 65 8.72 -8.63 -5.06
N CYS A 66 9.07 -7.59 -5.83
CA CYS A 66 8.36 -7.11 -7.02
C CYS A 66 8.30 -8.16 -8.16
N SER A 67 7.50 -9.20 -7.95
CA SER A 67 7.38 -10.39 -8.80
C SER A 67 5.91 -10.70 -9.06
N PRO A 68 5.56 -11.38 -10.16
CA PRO A 68 4.17 -11.73 -10.45
C PRO A 68 3.44 -12.43 -9.30
N PRO A 69 4.05 -13.38 -8.54
CA PRO A 69 3.40 -13.97 -7.38
C PRO A 69 3.05 -12.98 -6.27
N TRP A 70 3.84 -11.90 -6.12
CA TRP A 70 3.52 -10.88 -5.12
C TRP A 70 2.26 -10.10 -5.52
N TYR A 71 2.09 -9.78 -6.81
CA TYR A 71 0.94 -9.01 -7.30
C TYR A 71 -0.32 -9.85 -7.53
N PHE A 72 -0.17 -11.09 -7.98
CA PHE A 72 -1.26 -11.94 -8.47
C PHE A 72 -1.40 -13.26 -7.73
N GLY A 73 -0.55 -13.51 -6.72
CA GLY A 73 -0.67 -14.68 -5.86
C GLY A 73 -1.95 -14.65 -5.03
N GLN A 74 -2.47 -15.83 -4.70
CA GLN A 74 -3.63 -15.98 -3.80
C GLN A 74 -3.23 -15.79 -2.34
#